data_AF-A0A7S3G731-F1
#
_entry.id   AF-A0A7S3G731-F1
#
_cell.length_a   1.000
_cell.length_b   1.000
_cell.length_c   1.000
_cell.angle_alpha   90.00
_cell.angle_beta   90.00
_cell.angle_gamma   90.00
#
_symmetry.space_group_name_H-M   'P 1'
#
loop_
_entity.id
_entity.type
_entity.pdbx_description
1 polymer ?
#
loop_
_entity_poly.entity_id
_entity_poly.type
_entity_poly.pdbx_seq_one_letter_code
_entity_poly.pdbx_strand_id
1 'polypeptide(L)'
;KTAVENLKSMWLSTTQDQIYKSWPGSYVEGLLLQSGLYDSSPLRDYLAANLDVEKFRGSDREWAIGATNMDTGAYTPFDKSISSPVDAVMASSAWPVFFPHIKLGDYYFSDGGAKVNVPIMDAYKPCVTDIDVILCSTDTMPTVNSSNYNTIDAFMRTLDVLERDVIEKDIQLAMLQNELKDVNIRIIRPSSELLSFTLNQIGIEDAKLSTVYTGAELAAKLLKGEKIF
;
A
#
# COMPACT_ATOMS: atom_id res chain seq x y z
N LYS A 1 10.41 -14.72 18.35
CA LYS A 1 9.29 -15.41 17.66
C LYS A 1 7.99 -14.59 17.82
N THR A 2 8.01 -13.26 17.59
CA THR A 2 7.19 -12.35 18.43
C THR A 2 6.48 -11.19 17.69
N ALA A 3 7.03 -10.64 16.59
CA ALA A 3 6.38 -9.55 15.84
C ALA A 3 5.59 -10.05 14.62
N VAL A 4 6.15 -11.05 13.94
CA VAL A 4 5.55 -11.72 12.78
C VAL A 4 4.18 -12.31 13.07
N GLU A 5 4.06 -13.07 14.17
CA GLU A 5 2.80 -13.72 14.52
C GLU A 5 1.76 -12.67 14.93
N ASN A 6 2.19 -11.57 15.55
CA ASN A 6 1.31 -10.45 15.88
C ASN A 6 0.80 -9.76 14.62
N LEU A 7 1.68 -9.44 13.66
CA LEU A 7 1.28 -8.86 12.38
C LEU A 7 0.36 -9.78 11.59
N LYS A 8 0.68 -11.07 11.54
CA LYS A 8 -0.15 -12.09 10.90
C LYS A 8 -1.52 -12.19 11.59
N SER A 9 -1.57 -12.25 12.92
CA SER A 9 -2.81 -12.30 13.69
C SER A 9 -3.64 -11.03 13.50
N MET A 10 -3.00 -9.86 13.55
CA MET A 10 -3.66 -8.57 13.32
C MET A 10 -4.29 -8.57 11.93
N TRP A 11 -3.49 -8.82 10.90
CA TRP A 11 -3.95 -8.84 9.51
C TRP A 11 -5.09 -9.84 9.25
N LEU A 12 -5.00 -11.05 9.81
CA LEU A 12 -6.03 -12.08 9.61
C LEU A 12 -7.30 -11.88 10.45
N SER A 13 -7.25 -11.05 11.49
CA SER A 13 -8.40 -10.75 12.34
C SER A 13 -9.09 -9.43 12.00
N THR A 14 -8.43 -8.57 11.21
CA THR A 14 -9.01 -7.33 10.70
C THR A 14 -10.23 -7.61 9.85
N THR A 15 -11.33 -6.92 10.14
CA THR A 15 -12.57 -6.98 9.38
C THR A 15 -12.80 -5.70 8.58
N GLN A 16 -13.66 -5.79 7.55
CA GLN A 16 -14.00 -4.66 6.70
C GLN A 16 -14.49 -3.44 7.51
N ASP A 17 -15.38 -3.65 8.48
CA ASP A 17 -15.99 -2.59 9.29
C ASP A 17 -14.98 -1.85 10.18
N GLN A 18 -13.80 -2.44 10.40
CA GLN A 18 -12.67 -1.78 11.08
C GLN A 18 -11.85 -0.89 10.15
N ILE A 19 -12.05 -0.98 8.83
CA ILE A 19 -11.29 -0.25 7.82
C ILE A 19 -12.15 0.83 7.18
N TYR A 20 -13.36 0.47 6.74
CA TYR A 20 -14.25 1.43 6.11
C TYR A 20 -15.72 1.08 6.31
N LYS A 21 -16.56 2.09 6.07
CA LYS A 21 -18.02 1.96 6.08
C LYS A 21 -18.62 2.77 4.93
N SER A 22 -19.88 2.51 4.62
CA SER A 22 -20.63 3.34 3.68
C SER A 22 -20.92 4.72 4.27
N TRP A 23 -20.93 5.74 3.42
CA TRP A 23 -21.50 7.04 3.73
C TRP A 23 -23.01 6.92 4.05
N PRO A 24 -23.62 7.87 4.79
CA PRO A 24 -25.06 7.89 5.01
C PRO A 24 -25.89 7.82 3.71
N GLY A 25 -25.44 8.51 2.65
CA GLY A 25 -25.99 8.45 1.29
C GLY A 25 -25.37 7.37 0.40
N SER A 26 -24.71 6.37 0.98
CA SER A 26 -24.05 5.25 0.29
C SER A 26 -22.94 5.72 -0.70
N TYR A 27 -22.55 4.84 -1.61
CA TYR A 27 -21.55 5.14 -2.65
C TYR A 27 -21.96 6.31 -3.56
N VAL A 28 -23.26 6.65 -3.64
CA VAL A 28 -23.75 7.80 -4.42
C VAL A 28 -23.29 9.11 -3.78
N GLU A 29 -23.37 9.23 -2.45
CA GLU A 29 -22.75 10.35 -1.73
C GLU A 29 -21.25 10.35 -1.93
N GLY A 30 -20.61 9.19 -1.81
CA GLY A 30 -19.16 9.04 -2.03
C GLY A 30 -18.71 9.54 -3.41
N LEU A 31 -19.48 9.20 -4.44
CA LEU A 31 -19.22 9.58 -5.83
C LEU A 31 -19.48 11.07 -6.12
N LEU A 32 -20.51 11.65 -5.52
CA LEU A 32 -20.98 13.00 -5.87
C LEU A 32 -20.49 14.11 -4.95
N LEU A 33 -20.22 13.79 -3.68
CA LEU A 33 -19.98 14.78 -2.62
C LEU A 33 -18.67 14.57 -1.85
N GLN A 34 -18.07 13.38 -1.93
CA GLN A 34 -16.82 13.06 -1.24
C GLN A 34 -15.69 12.84 -2.24
N SER A 35 -14.46 12.75 -1.74
CA SER A 35 -13.29 12.42 -2.58
C SER A 35 -12.98 10.92 -2.60
N GLY A 36 -13.95 10.07 -2.24
CA GLY A 36 -13.81 8.62 -2.15
C GLY A 36 -15.16 7.93 -1.93
N LEU A 37 -15.32 6.73 -2.49
CA LEU A 37 -16.57 5.97 -2.43
C LEU A 37 -16.98 5.54 -1.01
N TYR A 38 -16.03 5.37 -0.08
CA TYR A 38 -16.27 4.88 1.27
C TYR A 38 -15.65 5.80 2.35
N ASP A 39 -16.26 5.81 3.53
CA ASP A 39 -15.72 6.51 4.69
C ASP A 39 -14.66 5.66 5.38
N SER A 40 -13.41 6.15 5.38
CA SER A 40 -12.26 5.50 6.02
C SER A 40 -12.06 5.93 7.48
N SER A 41 -13.01 6.62 8.11
CA SER A 41 -12.96 6.93 9.56
C SER A 41 -12.71 5.71 10.45
N PRO A 42 -13.25 4.50 10.16
CA PRO A 42 -12.97 3.32 10.98
C PRO A 42 -11.50 2.92 11.00
N LEU A 43 -10.79 3.02 9.87
CA LEU A 43 -9.35 2.75 9.80
C LEU A 43 -8.57 3.69 10.73
N ARG A 44 -8.95 4.96 10.80
CA ARG A 44 -8.32 5.93 11.71
C ARG A 44 -8.48 5.51 13.16
N ASP A 45 -9.69 5.11 13.56
CA ASP A 45 -9.97 4.66 14.92
C ASP A 45 -9.20 3.36 15.23
N TYR A 46 -9.15 2.45 14.27
CA TYR A 46 -8.39 1.20 14.36
C TYR A 46 -6.89 1.47 14.54
N LEU A 47 -6.30 2.36 13.75
CA LEU A 47 -4.89 2.75 13.87
C LEU A 47 -4.63 3.45 15.20
N ALA A 48 -5.50 4.35 15.65
CA ALA A 48 -5.36 5.02 16.94
C ALA A 48 -5.39 4.03 18.12
N ALA A 49 -6.16 2.94 18.01
CA ALA A 49 -6.24 1.91 19.05
C ALA A 49 -5.06 0.92 19.03
N ASN A 50 -4.43 0.68 17.88
CA ASN A 50 -3.43 -0.39 17.71
C ASN A 50 -1.99 0.12 17.47
N LEU A 51 -1.81 1.39 17.07
CA LEU A 51 -0.49 1.97 16.83
C LEU A 51 0.01 2.72 18.07
N ASP A 52 1.04 2.18 18.71
CA ASP A 52 1.78 2.88 19.76
C ASP A 52 2.72 3.92 19.12
N VAL A 53 2.21 5.15 18.96
CA VAL A 53 2.91 6.26 18.28
C VAL A 53 4.24 6.59 18.94
N GLU A 54 4.33 6.52 20.28
CA GLU A 54 5.55 6.83 21.01
C GLU A 54 6.61 5.76 20.76
N LYS A 55 6.24 4.47 20.78
CA LYS A 55 7.16 3.40 20.37
C LYS A 55 7.55 3.50 18.89
N PHE A 56 6.60 3.86 18.02
CA PHE A 56 6.85 3.98 16.59
C PHE A 56 7.86 5.11 16.29
N ARG A 57 7.73 6.26 16.97
CA ARG A 57 8.68 7.38 16.88
C ARG A 57 10.02 7.07 17.53
N GLY A 58 9.98 6.50 18.74
CA GLY A 58 11.16 6.16 19.54
C GLY A 58 11.93 4.93 19.05
N SER A 59 11.47 4.27 17.98
CA SER A 59 12.16 3.14 17.37
C SER A 59 13.54 3.54 16.85
N ASP A 60 14.56 2.73 17.13
CA ASP A 60 15.90 2.87 16.57
C ASP A 60 15.94 2.65 15.04
N ARG A 61 14.84 2.14 14.46
CA ARG A 61 14.69 1.99 13.01
C ARG A 61 14.18 3.28 12.40
N GLU A 62 14.86 3.72 11.35
CA GLU A 62 14.35 4.74 10.44
C GLU A 62 13.17 4.17 9.64
N TRP A 63 12.18 5.02 9.38
CA TRP A 63 11.03 4.68 8.57
C TRP A 63 10.61 5.87 7.73
N ALA A 64 10.01 5.56 6.58
CA ALA A 64 9.39 6.52 5.68
C ALA A 64 8.02 5.99 5.26
N ILE A 65 7.02 6.87 5.22
CA ILE A 65 5.66 6.57 4.78
C ILE A 65 5.37 7.44 3.56
N GLY A 66 5.25 6.81 2.40
CA GLY A 66 5.06 7.50 1.14
C GLY A 66 3.62 7.91 0.90
N ALA A 67 3.38 9.18 0.57
CA ALA A 67 2.07 9.65 0.13
C ALA A 67 2.19 10.54 -1.10
N THR A 68 1.14 10.58 -1.92
CA THR A 68 1.06 11.48 -3.08
C THR A 68 0.33 12.74 -2.66
N ASN A 69 0.99 13.89 -2.78
CA ASN A 69 0.38 15.19 -2.58
C ASN A 69 -0.55 15.49 -3.78
N MET A 70 -1.85 15.59 -3.53
CA MET A 70 -2.87 15.74 -4.56
C MET A 70 -2.94 17.14 -5.14
N ASP A 71 -2.47 18.16 -4.39
CA ASP A 71 -2.42 19.54 -4.87
C ASP A 71 -1.25 19.77 -5.83
N THR A 72 -0.11 19.10 -5.63
CA THR A 72 1.13 19.31 -6.38
C THR A 72 1.49 18.16 -7.33
N GLY A 73 0.91 16.97 -7.13
CA GLY A 73 1.27 15.74 -7.85
C GLY A 73 2.64 15.15 -7.46
N ALA A 74 3.26 15.64 -6.38
CA ALA A 74 4.56 15.19 -5.91
C ALA A 74 4.45 14.02 -4.93
N TYR A 75 5.41 13.10 -4.99
CA TYR A 75 5.61 12.10 -3.94
C TYR A 75 6.27 12.74 -2.72
N THR A 76 5.74 12.45 -1.53
CA THR A 76 6.25 12.96 -0.26
C THR A 76 6.49 11.78 0.70
N PRO A 77 7.74 11.45 1.03
CA PRO A 77 8.04 10.51 2.10
C PRO A 77 7.97 11.23 3.45
N PHE A 78 7.04 10.80 4.31
CA PHE A 78 6.96 11.26 5.69
C PHE A 78 7.88 10.44 6.59
N ASP A 79 8.67 11.10 7.42
CA ASP A 79 9.55 10.47 8.40
C ASP A 79 9.11 10.77 9.84
N LYS A 80 10.00 10.50 10.81
CA LYS A 80 9.78 10.74 12.25
C LYS A 80 9.40 12.17 12.61
N SER A 81 9.66 13.16 11.74
CA SER A 81 9.31 14.56 11.97
C SER A 81 7.82 14.87 11.82
N ILE A 82 7.03 13.97 11.20
CA ILE A 82 5.60 14.21 11.00
C ILE A 82 4.84 14.34 12.33
N SER A 83 3.95 15.32 12.40
CA SER A 83 3.15 15.61 13.60
C SER A 83 2.19 14.49 13.98
N SER A 84 1.69 13.74 13.00
CA SER A 84 0.78 12.62 13.20
C SER A 84 1.15 11.44 12.28
N PRO A 85 1.84 10.41 12.81
CA PRO A 85 2.12 9.19 12.06
C PRO A 85 0.85 8.46 11.64
N VAL A 86 -0.22 8.54 12.43
CA VAL A 86 -1.53 7.99 12.06
C VAL A 86 -2.04 8.66 10.78
N ASP A 87 -1.97 9.98 10.68
CA ASP A 87 -2.41 10.68 9.46
C ASP A 87 -1.51 10.38 8.26
N ALA A 88 -0.21 10.19 8.46
CA ALA A 88 0.69 9.76 7.39
C ALA A 88 0.31 8.37 6.86
N VAL A 89 0.00 7.41 7.75
CA VAL A 89 -0.50 6.09 7.35
C VAL A 89 -1.85 6.19 6.65
N MET A 90 -2.78 6.98 7.19
CA MET A 90 -4.08 7.24 6.57
C MET A 90 -3.92 7.80 5.15
N ALA A 91 -3.02 8.78 4.96
CA ALA A 91 -2.74 9.36 3.65
C ALA A 91 -2.16 8.32 2.69
N SER A 92 -1.13 7.58 3.13
CA SER A 92 -0.48 6.53 2.34
C SER A 92 -1.40 5.38 1.98
N SER A 93 -2.48 5.16 2.73
CA SER A 93 -3.47 4.08 2.50
C SER A 93 -4.76 4.57 1.85
N ALA A 94 -4.85 5.87 1.52
CA ALA A 94 -6.03 6.46 0.89
C ALA A 94 -6.04 6.15 -0.61
N TRP A 95 -6.33 4.89 -0.92
CA TRP A 95 -6.35 4.36 -2.29
C TRP A 95 -7.31 5.17 -3.18
N PRO A 96 -6.86 5.64 -4.37
CA PRO A 96 -7.66 6.50 -5.23
C PRO A 96 -9.00 5.88 -5.57
N VAL A 97 -10.03 6.72 -5.78
CA VAL A 97 -11.44 6.35 -6.00
C VAL A 97 -12.13 5.81 -4.75
N PHE A 98 -11.48 4.97 -3.94
CA PHE A 98 -12.14 4.28 -2.83
C PHE A 98 -12.16 5.09 -1.54
N PHE A 99 -11.04 5.69 -1.17
CA PHE A 99 -10.89 6.36 0.12
C PHE A 99 -10.59 7.85 -0.04
N PRO A 100 -11.16 8.72 0.81
CA PRO A 100 -10.91 10.14 0.78
C PRO A 100 -9.45 10.49 0.97
N HIS A 101 -9.00 11.56 0.32
CA HIS A 101 -7.68 12.13 0.59
C HIS A 101 -7.64 12.69 2.02
N ILE A 102 -6.45 12.69 2.61
CA ILE A 102 -6.22 13.09 3.99
C ILE A 102 -5.53 14.45 3.99
N LYS A 103 -6.07 15.39 4.77
CA LYS A 103 -5.44 16.70 4.95
C LYS A 103 -4.28 16.60 5.94
N LEU A 104 -3.10 17.03 5.50
CA LEU A 104 -1.89 17.13 6.31
C LEU A 104 -1.29 18.53 6.12
N GLY A 105 -1.37 19.35 7.16
CA GLY A 105 -1.03 20.78 7.05
C GLY A 105 -1.96 21.50 6.08
N ASP A 106 -1.38 22.13 5.07
CA ASP A 106 -2.11 22.91 4.06
C ASP A 106 -2.49 22.11 2.79
N TYR A 107 -2.06 20.85 2.69
CA TYR A 107 -2.24 20.02 1.51
C TYR A 107 -3.08 18.77 1.78
N TYR A 108 -3.58 18.18 0.69
CA TYR A 108 -4.29 16.93 0.67
C TYR A 108 -3.42 15.83 0.07
N PHE A 109 -3.49 14.64 0.67
CA PHE A 109 -2.65 13.51 0.29
C PHE A 109 -3.48 12.25 0.07
N SER A 110 -3.05 11.45 -0.88
CA SER A 110 -3.60 10.13 -1.21
C SER A 110 -2.48 9.09 -1.20
N ASP A 111 -2.82 7.85 -1.55
CA ASP A 111 -1.91 6.72 -1.62
C ASP A 111 -0.58 7.06 -2.32
N GLY A 112 0.53 6.61 -1.73
CA GLY A 112 1.87 6.85 -2.28
C GLY A 112 2.08 6.18 -3.64
N GLY A 113 1.45 5.03 -3.86
CA GLY A 113 1.49 4.23 -5.07
C GLY A 113 0.93 4.91 -6.31
N ALA A 114 0.14 5.98 -6.16
CA ALA A 114 -0.27 6.82 -7.27
C ALA A 114 0.93 7.51 -7.95
N LYS A 115 2.06 7.69 -7.25
CA LYS A 115 3.27 8.33 -7.78
C LYS A 115 4.53 7.46 -7.68
N VAL A 116 4.73 6.80 -6.55
CA VAL A 116 5.84 5.87 -6.28
C VAL A 116 5.29 4.74 -5.43
N ASN A 117 5.13 3.56 -6.04
CA ASN A 117 4.61 2.38 -5.38
C ASN A 117 5.71 1.55 -4.73
N VAL A 118 6.92 1.59 -5.27
CA VAL A 118 8.07 0.87 -4.73
C VAL A 118 9.18 1.88 -4.38
N PRO A 119 9.14 2.50 -3.19
CA PRO A 119 10.08 3.55 -2.80
C PRO A 119 11.47 3.01 -2.41
N ILE A 120 12.09 2.22 -3.30
CA ILE A 120 13.47 1.71 -3.14
C ILE A 120 14.43 2.87 -2.93
N MET A 121 14.11 4.01 -3.56
CA MET A 121 14.89 5.22 -3.48
C MET A 121 15.03 5.78 -2.06
N ASP A 122 14.00 5.65 -1.23
CA ASP A 122 13.99 6.13 0.15
C ASP A 122 14.87 5.28 1.08
N ALA A 123 15.14 4.03 0.67
CA ALA A 123 16.00 3.12 1.40
C ALA A 123 17.50 3.32 1.10
N TYR A 124 17.86 4.02 0.01
CA TYR A 124 19.26 4.27 -0.30
C TYR A 124 19.91 5.23 0.69
N LYS A 125 20.81 4.68 1.51
CA LYS A 125 21.67 5.45 2.41
C LYS A 125 23.12 4.97 2.28
N PRO A 126 24.14 5.81 2.55
CA PRO A 126 25.54 5.42 2.36
C PRO A 126 26.00 4.16 3.10
N CYS A 127 25.31 3.77 4.19
CA CYS A 127 25.61 2.59 4.98
C CYS A 127 24.79 1.34 4.63
N VAL A 128 23.87 1.43 3.66
CA VAL A 128 23.00 0.32 3.28
C VAL A 128 23.68 -0.55 2.22
N THR A 129 23.86 -1.82 2.54
CA THR A 129 24.47 -2.82 1.64
C THR A 129 23.44 -3.72 0.98
N ASP A 130 22.26 -3.87 1.59
CA ASP A 130 21.21 -4.77 1.16
C ASP A 130 19.85 -4.07 1.24
N ILE A 131 19.04 -4.20 0.19
CA ILE A 131 17.65 -3.73 0.16
C ILE A 131 16.75 -4.91 -0.20
N ASP A 132 15.87 -5.26 0.73
CA ASP A 132 14.79 -6.21 0.49
C ASP A 132 13.53 -5.47 0.06
N VAL A 133 12.97 -5.85 -1.09
CA VAL A 133 11.75 -5.29 -1.64
C VAL A 133 10.67 -6.36 -1.63
N ILE A 134 9.60 -6.14 -0.86
CA ILE A 134 8.47 -7.05 -0.76
C ILE A 134 7.32 -6.47 -1.58
N LEU A 135 6.85 -7.24 -2.56
CA LEU A 135 5.74 -6.84 -3.43
C LEU A 135 4.58 -7.80 -3.28
N CYS A 136 3.37 -7.26 -3.38
CA CYS A 136 2.12 -8.03 -3.29
C CYS A 136 1.64 -8.54 -4.66
N SER A 137 2.44 -8.36 -5.70
CA SER A 137 2.09 -8.68 -7.08
C SER A 137 3.15 -9.55 -7.75
N THR A 138 2.75 -10.36 -8.72
CA THR A 138 3.69 -11.23 -9.44
C THR A 138 4.60 -10.40 -10.36
N ASP A 139 5.61 -11.02 -10.95
CA ASP A 139 6.55 -10.36 -11.87
C ASP A 139 5.93 -9.99 -13.22
N THR A 140 4.79 -10.59 -13.54
CA THR A 140 4.10 -10.43 -14.82
C THR A 140 2.69 -9.93 -14.60
N MET A 141 2.18 -9.14 -15.54
CA MET A 141 0.77 -8.76 -15.50
C MET A 141 -0.10 -9.91 -16.05
N PRO A 142 -1.17 -10.32 -15.36
CA PRO A 142 -2.08 -11.32 -15.90
C PRO A 142 -2.73 -10.88 -17.21
N THR A 143 -2.77 -11.79 -18.18
CA THR A 143 -3.59 -11.64 -19.39
C THR A 143 -5.06 -11.84 -19.03
N VAL A 144 -5.90 -10.86 -19.40
CA VAL A 144 -7.35 -10.90 -19.17
C VAL A 144 -8.09 -10.71 -20.49
N ASN A 145 -9.28 -11.30 -20.62
CA ASN A 145 -10.17 -11.02 -21.75
C ASN A 145 -11.09 -9.84 -21.40
N SER A 146 -10.89 -8.71 -22.08
CA SER A 146 -11.64 -7.48 -21.85
C SER A 146 -12.78 -7.24 -22.85
N SER A 147 -13.15 -8.21 -23.69
CA SER A 147 -14.13 -8.00 -24.77
C SER A 147 -15.52 -7.61 -24.28
N ASN A 148 -15.88 -8.01 -23.06
CA ASN A 148 -17.22 -7.82 -22.49
C ASN A 148 -17.20 -6.82 -21.31
N TYR A 149 -16.14 -6.03 -21.16
CA TYR A 149 -16.04 -5.07 -20.06
C TYR A 149 -17.07 -3.96 -20.22
N ASN A 150 -17.76 -3.63 -19.12
CA ASN A 150 -18.50 -2.39 -19.03
C ASN A 150 -17.53 -1.21 -18.75
N THR A 151 -18.03 0.03 -18.71
CA THR A 151 -17.19 1.22 -18.49
C THR A 151 -16.41 1.16 -17.18
N ILE A 152 -17.01 0.64 -16.12
CA ILE A 152 -16.39 0.54 -14.81
C ILE A 152 -15.29 -0.53 -14.84
N ASP A 153 -15.55 -1.70 -15.44
CA ASP A 153 -14.55 -2.76 -15.60
C ASP A 153 -13.33 -2.27 -16.40
N ALA A 154 -13.56 -1.54 -17.50
CA ALA A 154 -12.50 -0.97 -18.33
C ALA A 154 -11.68 0.09 -17.58
N PHE A 155 -12.34 0.91 -16.76
CA PHE A 155 -11.67 1.90 -15.91
C PHE A 155 -10.81 1.23 -14.84
N MET A 156 -11.36 0.26 -14.10
CA MET A 156 -10.61 -0.50 -13.09
C MET A 156 -9.41 -1.23 -13.71
N ARG A 157 -9.60 -1.86 -14.88
CA ARG A 157 -8.49 -2.46 -15.61
C ARG A 157 -7.43 -1.44 -15.99
N THR A 158 -7.81 -0.22 -16.34
CA THR A 158 -6.85 0.84 -16.65
C THR A 158 -6.04 1.21 -15.41
N LEU A 159 -6.67 1.29 -14.23
CA LEU A 159 -5.96 1.50 -12.96
C LEU A 159 -4.94 0.39 -12.68
N ASP A 160 -5.32 -0.89 -12.85
CA ASP A 160 -4.38 -2.02 -12.70
C ASP A 160 -3.15 -1.87 -13.61
N VAL A 161 -3.36 -1.49 -14.89
CA VAL A 161 -2.28 -1.32 -15.87
C VAL A 161 -1.36 -0.17 -15.48
N LEU A 162 -1.93 0.96 -15.04
CA LEU A 162 -1.16 2.13 -14.63
C LEU A 162 -0.36 1.85 -13.36
N GLU A 163 -0.96 1.22 -12.36
CA GLU A 163 -0.26 0.83 -11.13
C GLU A 163 0.90 -0.13 -11.43
N ARG A 164 0.68 -1.11 -12.31
CA ARG A 164 1.73 -2.02 -12.78
C ARG A 164 2.90 -1.27 -13.43
N ASP A 165 2.60 -0.32 -14.30
CA ASP A 165 3.60 0.50 -14.98
C ASP A 165 4.40 1.37 -13.99
N VAL A 166 3.77 1.91 -12.95
CA VAL A 166 4.46 2.62 -11.85
C VAL A 166 5.43 1.68 -11.13
N ILE A 167 4.98 0.48 -10.72
CA ILE A 167 5.82 -0.52 -10.05
C ILE A 167 7.05 -0.87 -10.90
N GLU A 168 6.86 -1.13 -12.19
CA GLU A 168 7.94 -1.51 -13.10
C GLU A 168 8.96 -0.38 -13.27
N LYS A 169 8.48 0.86 -13.41
CA LYS A 169 9.34 2.04 -13.55
C LYS A 169 10.12 2.33 -12.28
N ASP A 170 9.52 2.18 -11.10
CA ASP A 170 10.20 2.36 -9.82
C ASP A 170 11.36 1.38 -9.67
N ILE A 171 11.13 0.11 -10.04
CA ILE A 171 12.17 -0.94 -10.00
C ILE A 171 13.26 -0.64 -11.03
N GLN A 172 12.90 -0.31 -12.28
CA GLN A 172 13.87 0.00 -13.33
C GLN A 172 14.76 1.18 -12.94
N LEU A 173 14.14 2.26 -12.43
CA LEU A 173 14.87 3.44 -11.96
C LEU A 173 15.84 3.07 -10.84
N ALA A 174 15.40 2.27 -9.86
CA ALA A 174 16.26 1.82 -8.78
C ALA A 174 17.44 0.97 -9.30
N MET A 175 17.20 0.02 -10.20
CA MET A 175 18.25 -0.82 -10.78
C MET A 175 19.28 0.01 -11.55
N LEU A 176 18.84 0.98 -12.35
CA LEU A 176 19.73 1.89 -13.08
C LEU A 176 20.61 2.71 -12.12
N GLN A 177 20.03 3.23 -11.03
CA GLN A 177 20.82 3.94 -10.03
C GLN A 177 21.75 3.01 -9.25
N ASN A 178 21.39 1.74 -9.11
CA ASN A 178 22.16 0.76 -8.39
C ASN A 178 23.50 0.43 -9.06
N GLU A 179 23.59 0.58 -10.39
CA GLU A 179 24.85 0.43 -11.14
C GLU A 179 25.96 1.36 -10.60
N LEU A 180 25.58 2.46 -9.94
CA LEU A 180 26.51 3.41 -9.34
C LEU A 180 26.71 3.24 -7.83
N LYS A 181 25.80 2.51 -7.16
CA LYS A 181 25.75 2.43 -5.68
C LYS A 181 26.18 1.07 -5.13
N ASP A 182 26.20 0.03 -5.95
CA ASP A 182 26.63 -1.34 -5.59
C ASP A 182 25.94 -1.91 -4.35
N VAL A 183 24.61 -1.74 -4.27
CA VAL A 183 23.77 -2.30 -3.19
C VAL A 183 23.13 -3.59 -3.67
N ASN A 184 23.07 -4.63 -2.82
CA ASN A 184 22.37 -5.87 -3.15
C ASN A 184 20.85 -5.69 -3.02
N ILE A 185 20.13 -5.66 -4.14
CA ILE A 185 18.65 -5.52 -4.12
C ILE A 185 18.01 -6.87 -4.37
N ARG A 186 17.24 -7.36 -3.39
CA ARG A 186 16.46 -8.59 -3.49
C ARG A 186 14.98 -8.28 -3.59
N ILE A 187 14.39 -8.58 -4.74
CA ILE A 187 12.95 -8.42 -4.98
C ILE A 187 12.23 -9.73 -4.69
N ILE A 188 11.16 -9.64 -3.91
CA ILE A 188 10.47 -10.78 -3.34
C ILE A 188 8.99 -10.62 -3.65
N ARG A 189 8.49 -11.58 -4.43
CA ARG A 189 7.15 -11.59 -4.98
C ARG A 189 6.43 -12.90 -4.63
N PRO A 190 5.10 -12.89 -4.53
CA PRO A 190 4.31 -14.10 -4.46
C PRO A 190 4.39 -14.89 -5.78
N SER A 191 4.18 -16.21 -5.71
CA SER A 191 4.15 -17.07 -6.90
C SER A 191 2.85 -16.98 -7.71
N SER A 192 1.81 -16.38 -7.13
CA SER A 192 0.53 -16.09 -7.78
C SER A 192 0.00 -14.74 -7.30
N GLU A 193 -0.84 -14.10 -8.10
CA GLU A 193 -1.47 -12.84 -7.71
C GLU A 193 -2.24 -13.00 -6.40
N LEU A 194 -1.92 -12.15 -5.41
CA LEU A 194 -2.48 -12.28 -4.07
C LEU A 194 -3.98 -11.96 -4.08
N LEU A 195 -4.41 -10.98 -4.88
CA LEU A 195 -5.79 -10.60 -5.15
C LEU A 195 -5.88 -10.03 -6.57
N SER A 196 -7.00 -10.26 -7.26
CA SER A 196 -7.35 -9.53 -8.48
C SER A 196 -8.37 -8.48 -8.06
N PHE A 197 -7.97 -7.20 -8.10
CA PHE A 197 -8.79 -6.06 -7.66
C PHE A 197 -9.98 -5.81 -8.61
N THR A 198 -10.93 -6.73 -8.62
CA THR A 198 -12.27 -6.47 -9.15
C THR A 198 -13.07 -5.79 -8.06
N LEU A 199 -13.90 -4.81 -8.41
CA LEU A 199 -14.82 -4.12 -7.49
C LEU A 199 -15.68 -5.09 -6.66
N ASN A 200 -15.91 -6.28 -7.19
CA ASN A 200 -16.53 -7.40 -6.51
C ASN A 200 -15.87 -7.75 -5.16
N GLN A 201 -14.56 -7.62 -5.04
CA GLN A 201 -13.84 -7.97 -3.82
C GLN A 201 -13.91 -6.89 -2.72
N ILE A 202 -14.39 -5.68 -3.04
CA ILE A 202 -14.54 -4.54 -2.12
C ILE A 202 -16.02 -4.35 -1.74
N GLY A 203 -16.84 -5.40 -1.88
CA GLY A 203 -18.25 -5.39 -1.45
C GLY A 203 -19.29 -5.82 -2.49
N ILE A 204 -18.93 -6.49 -3.59
CA ILE A 204 -19.87 -7.28 -4.42
C ILE A 204 -19.36 -8.73 -4.49
N GLU A 205 -19.48 -9.42 -3.36
CA GLU A 205 -19.27 -10.86 -3.10
C GLU A 205 -17.86 -11.46 -3.27
N ASP A 206 -17.29 -11.78 -2.10
CA ASP A 206 -16.35 -12.86 -1.76
C ASP A 206 -15.12 -13.13 -2.65
N ALA A 207 -13.92 -12.82 -2.13
CA ALA A 207 -12.70 -13.52 -2.56
C ALA A 207 -11.67 -13.75 -1.44
N LYS A 208 -11.69 -14.99 -0.93
CA LYS A 208 -10.58 -15.89 -0.56
C LYS A 208 -9.33 -15.30 0.11
N LEU A 209 -9.36 -15.36 1.44
CA LEU A 209 -8.23 -15.22 2.37
C LEU A 209 -6.99 -16.09 2.06
N SER A 210 -7.12 -17.21 1.32
CA SER A 210 -6.04 -18.22 1.19
C SER A 210 -4.75 -17.71 0.53
N THR A 211 -4.82 -16.77 -0.39
CA THR A 211 -3.64 -16.28 -1.12
C THR A 211 -2.87 -15.25 -0.29
N VAL A 212 -3.60 -14.45 0.49
CA VAL A 212 -3.11 -13.39 1.38
C VAL A 212 -2.19 -13.91 2.49
N TYR A 213 -2.36 -15.17 2.93
CA TYR A 213 -1.45 -15.83 3.89
C TYR A 213 0.01 -15.87 3.39
N THR A 214 0.20 -15.95 2.06
CA THR A 214 1.53 -16.10 1.46
C THR A 214 2.36 -14.83 1.62
N GLY A 215 1.77 -13.65 1.42
CA GLY A 215 2.48 -12.36 1.53
C GLY A 215 2.93 -12.05 2.95
N ALA A 216 2.06 -12.28 3.94
CA ALA A 216 2.40 -12.11 5.35
C ALA A 216 3.47 -13.10 5.83
N GLU A 217 3.42 -14.36 5.37
CA GLU A 217 4.46 -15.36 5.66
C GLU A 217 5.80 -15.05 4.99
N LEU A 218 5.79 -14.43 3.81
CA LEU A 218 6.98 -14.00 3.09
C LEU A 218 7.67 -12.83 3.81
N ALA A 219 6.90 -11.79 4.15
CA ALA A 219 7.37 -10.64 4.93
C ALA A 219 7.92 -11.09 6.30
N ALA A 220 7.26 -12.07 6.90
CA ALA A 220 7.66 -12.66 8.16
C ALA A 220 9.00 -13.42 8.14
N LYS A 221 9.23 -14.23 7.11
CA LYS A 221 10.48 -14.97 6.93
C LYS A 221 11.64 -14.01 6.69
N LEU A 222 11.41 -12.93 5.94
CA LEU A 222 12.42 -11.88 5.70
C LEU A 222 12.84 -11.14 6.95
N LEU A 223 11.87 -10.72 7.77
CA LEU A 223 12.14 -10.02 9.02
C LEU A 223 12.93 -10.88 10.03
N LYS A 224 12.97 -12.22 9.84
CA LYS A 224 13.75 -13.15 10.65
C LYS A 224 15.13 -13.48 10.05
N GLY A 225 15.47 -12.92 8.89
CA GLY A 225 16.71 -13.28 8.17
C GLY A 225 16.71 -14.71 7.64
N GLU A 226 15.54 -15.35 7.54
CA GLU A 226 15.41 -16.70 7.01
C GLU A 226 15.54 -16.64 5.48
N LYS A 227 16.33 -17.55 4.88
CA LYS A 227 16.40 -17.68 3.43
C LYS A 227 15.02 -18.08 2.89
N ILE A 228 14.52 -17.31 1.94
CA ILE A 228 13.33 -17.64 1.18
C ILE A 228 13.81 -18.15 -0.18
N PHE A 229 13.68 -19.47 -0.35
CA PHE A 229 14.31 -20.34 -1.34
C PHE A 229 15.79 -20.66 -1.08
#